data_AF-A0A2E4LQD6-F1
#
_entry.id   AF-A0A2E4LQD6-F1
#
_cell.length_a   1.000
_cell.length_b   1.000
_cell.length_c   1.000
_cell.angle_alpha   90.00
_cell.angle_beta   90.00
_cell.angle_gamma   90.00
#
_symmetry.space_group_name_H-M   'P 1'
#
loop_
_entity.id
_entity.type
_entity.pdbx_description
1 polymer ?
#
loop_
_entity_poly.entity_id
_entity_poly.type
_entity_poly.pdbx_seq_one_letter_code
_entity_poly.pdbx_strand_id
1 'polypeptide(L)'
;YIPNLRTPESECTEGVIKVLQGDRNRVKQLKLKAGDLQFFLGRFSLHRVTENTGNIDRLLLIQSFAEKPGMIGSMYRVQDLYGKISKIHKVYEHDKNRPDKLLD
;
A
#
# COMPACT_ATOMS: atom_id res chain seq x y z
N TYR A 1 -3.32 4.80 10.38
CA TYR A 1 -2.11 4.50 9.60
C TYR A 1 -0.89 4.85 10.43
N ILE A 2 0.27 4.29 10.11
CA ILE A 2 1.57 4.65 10.67
C ILE A 2 2.48 5.03 9.51
N PRO A 3 2.83 6.30 9.35
CA PRO A 3 3.74 6.72 8.29
C PRO A 3 5.17 6.27 8.61
N ASN A 4 5.96 6.01 7.56
CA ASN A 4 7.38 5.66 7.66
C ASN A 4 7.63 4.54 8.68
N LEU A 5 6.78 3.52 8.68
CA LEU A 5 7.02 2.31 9.47
C LEU A 5 8.15 1.50 8.82
N ARG A 6 8.19 1.47 7.49
CA ARG A 6 9.27 0.88 6.69
C ARG A 6 10.18 1.97 6.14
N THR A 7 11.42 1.61 5.86
CA THR A 7 12.38 2.43 5.08
C THR A 7 12.81 1.63 3.86
N PRO A 8 13.49 2.21 2.85
CA PRO A 8 13.97 1.43 1.69
C PRO A 8 14.87 0.23 2.05
N GLU A 9 15.48 0.26 3.24
CA GLU A 9 16.41 -0.75 3.75
C GLU A 9 15.79 -1.70 4.77
N SER A 10 14.59 -1.40 5.30
CA SER A 10 14.02 -2.15 6.42
C SER A 10 12.49 -2.28 6.38
N GLU A 11 12.04 -3.54 6.46
CA GLU A 11 10.64 -3.91 6.63
C GLU A 11 10.06 -3.53 8.00
N CYS A 12 10.92 -3.28 8.99
CA CYS A 12 10.52 -3.06 10.38
C CYS A 12 9.51 -4.13 10.87
N THR A 13 9.79 -5.41 10.60
CA THR A 13 8.89 -6.54 10.92
C THR A 13 8.44 -6.54 12.38
N GLU A 14 9.34 -6.26 13.32
CA GLU A 14 9.00 -6.13 14.74
C GLU A 14 7.97 -5.03 15.00
N GLY A 15 8.13 -3.86 14.37
CA GLY A 15 7.19 -2.75 14.47
C GLY A 15 5.83 -3.09 13.87
N VAL A 16 5.82 -3.80 12.73
CA VAL A 16 4.59 -4.33 12.13
C VAL A 16 3.90 -5.30 13.09
N ILE A 17 4.63 -6.27 13.66
CA ILE A 17 4.09 -7.26 14.60
C ILE A 17 3.47 -6.58 15.82
N LYS A 18 4.16 -5.61 16.45
CA LYS A 18 3.61 -4.87 17.60
C LYS A 18 2.25 -4.25 17.29
N VAL A 19 2.11 -3.65 16.10
CA VAL A 19 0.85 -3.03 15.68
C VAL A 19 -0.23 -4.08 15.41
N LEU A 20 0.13 -5.22 14.81
CA LEU A 20 -0.79 -6.33 14.63
C LEU A 20 -1.23 -6.94 15.97
N GLN A 21 -0.36 -6.96 16.97
CA GLN A 21 -0.63 -7.40 18.34
C GLN A 21 -1.40 -6.37 19.19
N GLY A 22 -1.74 -5.22 18.62
CA GLY A 22 -2.63 -4.25 19.25
C GLY A 22 -1.98 -2.95 19.69
N ASP A 23 -0.68 -2.76 19.50
CA ASP A 23 -0.05 -1.45 19.77
C ASP A 23 -0.67 -0.36 18.88
N ARG A 24 -1.07 0.75 19.51
CA ARG A 24 -1.68 1.92 18.86
C ARG A 24 -0.90 3.22 19.11
N ASN A 25 0.22 3.19 19.82
CA ASN A 25 0.95 4.39 20.25
C ASN A 25 1.35 5.32 19.09
N ARG A 26 1.66 4.75 17.93
CA ARG A 26 2.05 5.49 16.71
C ARG A 26 0.92 5.63 15.68
N VAL A 27 -0.25 5.04 15.94
CA VAL A 27 -1.35 4.99 14.97
C VAL A 27 -2.01 6.36 14.88
N LYS A 28 -1.96 6.95 13.70
CA LYS A 28 -2.73 8.14 13.34
C LYS A 28 -4.08 7.73 12.77
N GLN A 29 -5.17 8.22 13.35
CA GLN A 29 -6.52 8.04 12.83
C GLN A 29 -6.98 9.32 12.13
N LEU A 30 -7.55 9.17 10.93
CA LEU A 30 -8.06 10.28 10.13
C LEU A 30 -9.59 10.15 10.03
N LYS A 31 -10.30 11.26 10.24
CA LYS A 31 -11.75 11.35 10.03
C LYS A 31 -12.00 11.98 8.67
N LEU A 32 -11.95 11.16 7.63
CA LEU A 32 -12.14 11.60 6.25
C LEU A 32 -13.58 11.98 5.96
N LYS A 33 -13.76 12.99 5.11
CA LYS A 33 -15.01 13.45 4.53
C LYS A 33 -14.97 13.31 3.01
N ALA A 34 -16.14 13.34 2.38
CA ALA A 34 -16.24 13.44 0.93
C ALA A 34 -15.48 14.69 0.43
N GLY A 35 -14.65 14.51 -0.59
CA GLY A 35 -13.80 15.57 -1.14
C GLY A 35 -12.39 15.65 -0.53
N ASP A 36 -12.11 14.95 0.57
CA ASP A 36 -10.76 14.92 1.12
C ASP A 36 -9.79 14.17 0.19
N LEU A 37 -8.62 14.74 -0.03
CA LEU A 37 -7.52 14.14 -0.79
C LEU A 37 -6.39 13.73 0.16
N GLN A 38 -5.97 12.47 0.06
CA GLN A 38 -4.85 11.94 0.83
C GLN A 38 -3.63 11.68 -0.07
N PHE A 39 -2.49 12.24 0.34
CA PHE A 39 -1.18 11.86 -0.17
C PHE A 39 -0.42 11.08 0.91
N PHE A 40 0.06 9.89 0.57
CA PHE A 40 0.87 9.10 1.48
C PHE A 40 1.80 8.17 0.71
N LEU A 41 2.93 7.84 1.32
CA LEU A 41 3.87 6.85 0.80
C LEU A 41 3.37 5.46 1.17
N GLY A 42 2.57 4.86 0.30
CA GLY A 42 1.91 3.58 0.54
C GLY A 42 2.89 2.44 0.86
N ARG A 43 4.04 2.40 0.17
CA ARG A 43 5.11 1.41 0.38
C ARG A 43 5.69 1.46 1.80
N PHE A 44 5.78 2.65 2.39
CA PHE A 44 6.42 2.88 3.69
C PHE A 44 5.44 2.96 4.86
N SER A 45 4.13 2.92 4.59
CA SER A 45 3.10 3.16 5.59
C SER A 45 2.23 1.92 5.83
N LEU A 46 2.10 1.50 7.08
CA LEU A 46 1.07 0.52 7.45
C LEU A 46 -0.26 1.25 7.61
N HIS A 47 -1.27 0.81 6.86
CA HIS A 47 -2.59 1.42 6.85
C HIS A 47 -3.68 0.34 6.80
N ARG A 48 -4.85 0.69 7.33
CA ARG A 48 -6.04 -0.15 7.38
C ARG A 48 -7.24 0.77 7.21
N VAL A 49 -8.23 0.32 6.45
CA VAL A 49 -9.56 0.93 6.39
C VAL A 49 -10.52 0.17 7.30
N THR A 50 -11.50 0.85 7.87
CA THR A 50 -12.57 0.18 8.60
C THR A 50 -13.60 -0.36 7.61
N GLU A 51 -14.30 -1.41 8.02
CA GLU A 51 -15.48 -1.91 7.33
C GLU A 51 -16.51 -0.79 7.09
N ASN A 52 -17.24 -0.90 5.98
CA ASN A 52 -18.32 0.04 5.65
C ASN A 52 -19.64 -0.47 6.24
N THR A 53 -20.04 0.05 7.40
CA THR A 53 -21.25 -0.40 8.13
C THR A 53 -22.45 0.52 7.94
N GLY A 54 -22.35 1.55 7.08
CA GLY A 54 -23.42 2.51 6.82
C GLY A 54 -24.29 2.16 5.60
N ASN A 55 -25.38 2.89 5.42
CA ASN A 55 -26.35 2.69 4.32
C ASN A 55 -26.02 3.50 3.06
N ILE A 56 -24.83 4.11 3.00
CA ILE A 56 -24.37 4.90 1.86
C ILE A 56 -23.05 4.35 1.34
N ASP A 57 -22.86 4.46 0.03
CA ASP A 57 -21.65 4.03 -0.62
C ASP A 57 -20.47 4.95 -0.26
N ARG A 58 -19.34 4.34 0.07
CA ARG A 58 -18.04 5.02 0.20
C ARG A 58 -17.30 4.87 -1.12
N LEU A 59 -17.38 5.88 -1.98
CA LEU A 59 -16.64 5.91 -3.24
C LEU A 59 -15.22 6.44 -3.01
N LEU A 60 -14.21 5.71 -3.50
CA LEU A 60 -12.80 6.14 -3.47
C LEU A 60 -12.21 6.12 -4.88
N LEU A 61 -11.46 7.16 -5.22
CA LEU A 61 -10.55 7.16 -6.36
C LEU A 61 -9.13 6.95 -5.84
N ILE A 62 -8.52 5.82 -6.19
CA ILE A 62 -7.14 5.51 -5.80
C ILE A 62 -6.26 5.67 -7.03
N GLN A 63 -5.31 6.59 -6.93
CA GLN A 63 -4.25 6.79 -7.92
C GLN A 63 -2.92 6.40 -7.28
N SER A 64 -2.06 5.73 -8.07
CA SER A 64 -0.72 5.36 -7.66
C SER A 64 0.28 6.00 -8.62
N PHE A 65 1.35 6.54 -8.06
CA PHE A 65 2.42 7.19 -8.82
C PHE A 65 3.68 6.35 -8.70
N ALA A 66 4.37 6.18 -9.83
CA ALA A 66 5.70 5.59 -9.87
C ALA A 66 6.74 6.71 -9.93
N GLU A 67 7.81 6.58 -9.14
CA GLU A 67 8.89 7.58 -9.11
C GLU A 67 9.75 7.55 -10.37
N LYS A 68 9.80 6.42 -11.08
CA LYS A 68 10.62 6.23 -12.28
C LYS A 68 9.79 5.70 -13.45
N PRO A 69 10.11 6.10 -14.70
CA PRO A 69 9.54 5.50 -15.89
C PRO A 69 9.76 3.98 -15.95
N GLY A 70 8.81 3.25 -16.53
CA GLY A 70 8.94 1.81 -16.76
C GLY A 70 8.73 0.92 -15.52
N MET A 71 8.39 1.48 -14.37
CA MET A 71 8.05 0.67 -13.20
C MET A 71 6.77 -0.14 -13.45
N ILE A 72 6.87 -1.44 -13.23
CA ILE A 72 5.77 -2.39 -13.41
C ILE A 72 5.48 -3.07 -12.07
N GLY A 73 4.21 -3.18 -11.72
CA GLY A 73 3.78 -3.90 -10.51
C GLY A 73 4.04 -5.40 -10.64
N SER A 74 4.36 -6.05 -9.52
CA SER A 74 4.44 -7.52 -9.44
C SER A 74 3.16 -8.17 -9.96
N MET A 75 3.27 -9.27 -10.70
CA MET A 75 2.12 -9.94 -11.31
C MET A 75 1.08 -10.33 -10.26
N TYR A 76 1.52 -10.97 -9.17
CA TYR A 76 0.65 -11.41 -8.09
C TYR A 76 -0.05 -10.23 -7.40
N ARG A 77 0.69 -9.17 -7.12
CA ARG A 77 0.15 -7.99 -6.42
C ARG A 77 -0.89 -7.25 -7.27
N VAL A 78 -0.66 -7.12 -8.58
CA VAL A 78 -1.63 -6.52 -9.50
C VAL A 78 -2.87 -7.40 -9.63
N GLN A 79 -2.71 -8.73 -9.67
CA GLN A 79 -3.83 -9.66 -9.67
C GLN A 79 -4.68 -9.52 -8.40
N ASP A 80 -4.07 -9.44 -7.22
CA ASP A 80 -4.80 -9.31 -5.95
C ASP A 80 -5.53 -7.97 -5.83
N LEU A 81 -4.90 -6.88 -6.28
CA LEU A 81 -5.47 -5.52 -6.16
C LEU A 81 -6.56 -5.23 -7.20
N TYR A 82 -6.36 -5.69 -8.44
CA TYR A 82 -7.19 -5.29 -9.57
C TYR A 82 -7.94 -6.45 -10.23
N GLY A 83 -7.69 -7.69 -9.81
CA GLY A 83 -8.31 -8.90 -10.36
C GLY A 83 -7.87 -9.27 -11.77
N LYS A 84 -6.92 -8.53 -12.38
CA LYS A 84 -6.48 -8.75 -13.77
C LYS A 84 -5.02 -8.39 -13.98
N ILE A 85 -4.35 -9.13 -14.86
CA ILE A 85 -2.99 -8.88 -15.32
C ILE A 85 -2.92 -8.73 -16.84
N SER A 86 -1.87 -8.09 -17.34
CA SER A 86 -1.55 -8.00 -18.77
C SER A 86 -0.25 -8.75 -19.07
N LYS A 87 0.10 -8.88 -20.36
CA LYS A 87 1.32 -9.57 -20.80
C LYS A 87 2.58 -9.00 -20.18
N ILE A 88 2.64 -7.68 -19.97
CA ILE A 88 3.83 -7.02 -19.42
C ILE A 88 4.12 -7.47 -17.98
N HIS A 89 3.09 -7.76 -17.18
CA HIS A 89 3.28 -8.26 -15.80
C HIS A 89 3.94 -9.64 -15.81
N LYS A 90 3.61 -10.52 -16.76
CA LYS A 90 4.24 -11.84 -16.88
C LYS A 90 5.71 -11.73 -17.27
N VAL A 91 6.03 -10.86 -18.22
CA VAL A 91 7.42 -10.61 -18.65
C VAL A 91 8.22 -10.03 -17.49
N TYR A 92 7.68 -9.02 -16.81
CA TYR A 92 8.34 -8.36 -15.69
C TYR A 92 8.57 -9.29 -14.50
N GLU A 93 7.70 -10.27 -14.25
CA GLU A 93 7.87 -11.22 -13.15
C GLU A 93 9.17 -12.03 -13.26
N HIS A 94 9.64 -12.28 -14.49
CA HIS A 94 10.92 -12.97 -14.75
C HIS A 94 12.14 -12.06 -14.64
N ASP A 95 11.99 -10.74 -14.76
CA ASP A 95 13.07 -9.75 -14.78
C ASP A 95 12.75 -8.58 -13.84
N LYS A 96 12.44 -8.91 -12.58
CA LYS A 96 12.06 -7.92 -11.57
C LYS A 96 13.27 -7.05 -11.23
N ASN A 97 13.14 -5.75 -11.53
CA ASN A 97 14.12 -4.75 -11.13
C ASN A 97 13.48 -3.71 -10.21
N ARG A 98 13.87 -3.70 -8.93
CA ARG A 98 13.35 -2.78 -7.92
C ARG A 98 14.46 -1.94 -7.29
N PRO A 99 14.15 -0.68 -6.93
CA PRO A 99 15.12 0.21 -6.30
C PRO A 99 15.31 -0.03 -4.81
N ASP A 100 14.38 -0.73 -4.14
CA ASP A 100 14.40 -1.02 -2.71
C ASP A 100 14.63 -2.51 -2.41
N LYS A 101 15.00 -2.83 -1.16
CA LYS A 101 15.22 -4.20 -0.68
C LYS A 101 14.02 -4.77 0.09
N LEU A 102 12.85 -4.15 -0.07
CA LEU A 102 11.66 -4.55 0.66
C LEU A 102 10.95 -5.72 -0.05
N LEU A 103 10.32 -6.58 0.73
CA LEU A 103 9.49 -7.69 0.31
C LEU A 103 8.23 -7.21 -0.41
N ASP A 104 7.71 -8.05 -1.30
CA ASP A 104 6.52 -7.79 -2.10
C ASP A 104 5.22 -8.26 -1.43
#